data_AF-A0A7V9C1C6-F1
#
_entry.id   AF-A0A7V9C1C6-F1
#
_cell.length_a   1.000
_cell.length_b   1.000
_cell.length_c   1.000
_cell.angle_alpha   90.00
_cell.angle_beta   90.00
_cell.angle_gamma   90.00
#
_symmetry.space_group_name_H-M   'P 1'
#
loop_
_entity.id
_entity.type
_entity.pdbx_description
1 polymer ?
#
loop_
_entity_poly.entity_id
_entity_poly.type
_entity_poly.pdbx_seq_one_letter_code
_entity_poly.pdbx_strand_id
1 'polypeptide(L)'
;MSSLRVAVVGSGPAGFYAAAALLASDLGLEVDLIERLPTPWGLVRLGVAPDHPKIKAVSRAFEKTAQQPGFRYFGNVEVGRDVSHEELIERYDAVIYTVGAQTDRRMEIPGEDLPGSFAATELVAWYNGHPDFQQLSFDLSGERAVVIGNGNVALDVARMLALTRDELESTDTTDAAIDAIVGSGIREILVVGRRGPVQAAWTPVEVGELGELEGADVIVDPADLELDPASEAELAAAAPTVRRSVEHLRDYAEREPAGKPRSIRLRFLSSPVALLGEDRVEGIELVRNELVDGRAVATGERETLSCGVAFRSVGYRGVGVPGVPFDGSSATIPNEGGRVEAGLYVAGWIKRGPSGVIGTNKKDAAETVELLLADARAGLLPPRAAGSLEELLAERGVEAVLYTGWEAIDRAERAAGEPHGRPRLKLCSWEELLAAARPK
;
A
#
# COMPACT_ATOMS: atom_id res chain seq x y z
N MET A 1 29.86 28.28 -1.44
CA MET A 1 29.44 27.08 -2.18
C MET A 1 27.93 27.16 -2.30
N SER A 2 27.38 26.93 -3.50
CA SER A 2 25.92 26.80 -3.66
C SER A 2 25.41 25.68 -2.76
N SER A 3 24.24 25.86 -2.13
CA SER A 3 23.60 24.78 -1.36
C SER A 3 23.39 23.54 -2.24
N LEU A 4 23.62 22.35 -1.68
CA LEU A 4 23.35 21.07 -2.32
C LEU A 4 21.83 20.94 -2.49
N ARG A 5 21.37 20.60 -3.70
CA ARG A 5 19.96 20.42 -4.03
C ARG A 5 19.69 18.95 -4.32
N VAL A 6 18.75 18.36 -3.59
CA VAL A 6 18.39 16.94 -3.71
C VAL A 6 16.94 16.80 -4.13
N ALA A 7 16.67 16.03 -5.19
CA ALA A 7 15.32 15.63 -5.56
C ALA A 7 14.95 14.32 -4.85
N VAL A 8 13.76 14.26 -4.28
CA VAL A 8 13.19 13.03 -3.72
C VAL A 8 11.92 12.72 -4.49
N VAL A 9 11.88 11.59 -5.20
CA VAL A 9 10.78 11.21 -6.07
C VAL A 9 9.84 10.26 -5.33
N GLY A 10 8.59 10.68 -5.16
CA GLY A 10 7.56 10.03 -4.36
C GLY A 10 7.43 10.64 -2.96
N SER A 11 6.20 10.94 -2.55
CA SER A 11 5.90 11.61 -1.28
C SER A 11 5.32 10.68 -0.21
N GLY A 12 5.56 9.38 -0.33
CA GLY A 12 5.22 8.42 0.71
C GLY A 12 6.10 8.56 1.97
N PRO A 13 5.94 7.65 2.96
CA PRO A 13 6.75 7.66 4.17
C PRO A 13 8.26 7.69 3.91
N ALA A 14 8.75 6.87 2.97
CA ALA A 14 10.18 6.83 2.64
C ALA A 14 10.68 8.19 2.12
N GLY A 15 9.92 8.87 1.26
CA GLY A 15 10.27 10.18 0.74
C GLY A 15 10.33 11.25 1.84
N PHE A 16 9.30 11.32 2.70
CA PHE A 16 9.31 12.26 3.82
C PHE A 16 10.39 11.95 4.86
N TYR A 17 10.67 10.68 5.14
CA TYR A 17 11.76 10.32 6.06
C TYR A 17 13.12 10.65 5.47
N ALA A 18 13.34 10.45 4.17
CA ALA A 18 14.56 10.87 3.48
C ALA A 18 14.71 12.39 3.51
N ALA A 19 13.66 13.14 3.17
CA ALA A 19 13.65 14.60 3.24
C ALA A 19 13.95 15.11 4.66
N ALA A 20 13.32 14.53 5.68
CA ALA A 20 13.57 14.89 7.07
C ALA A 20 15.03 14.63 7.49
N ALA A 21 15.62 13.52 7.07
CA ALA A 21 17.01 13.18 7.37
C ALA A 21 18.00 14.11 6.64
N LEU A 22 17.72 14.48 5.39
CA LEU A 22 18.52 15.43 4.62
C LEU A 22 18.52 16.82 5.28
N LEU A 23 17.34 17.33 5.62
CA LEU A 23 17.17 18.67 6.23
C LEU A 23 17.75 18.76 7.64
N ALA A 24 17.83 17.64 8.37
CA ALA A 24 18.47 17.57 9.67
C ALA A 24 20.01 17.53 9.61
N SER A 25 20.61 17.45 8.42
CA SER A 25 22.06 17.38 8.27
C SER A 25 22.75 18.74 8.41
N ASP A 26 24.07 18.70 8.58
CA ASP A 26 24.93 19.87 8.77
C ASP A 26 25.33 20.57 7.46
N LEU A 27 24.95 20.02 6.29
CA LEU A 27 25.35 20.56 4.98
C LEU A 27 24.41 21.66 4.44
N GLY A 28 23.27 21.92 5.11
CA GLY A 28 22.32 22.97 4.71
C GLY A 28 21.81 22.79 3.28
N LEU A 29 21.11 21.67 3.02
CA LEU A 29 20.60 21.30 1.70
C LEU A 29 19.21 21.89 1.40
N GLU A 30 18.92 22.01 0.11
CA GLU A 30 17.57 22.17 -0.43
C GLU A 30 17.03 20.81 -0.89
N VAL A 31 15.78 20.50 -0.55
CA VAL A 31 15.11 19.25 -0.88
C VAL A 31 13.82 19.54 -1.62
N ASP A 32 13.70 19.00 -2.83
CA ASP A 32 12.47 19.04 -3.62
C ASP A 32 11.82 17.66 -3.60
N LEU A 33 10.66 17.55 -2.96
CA LEU A 33 9.86 16.33 -2.94
C LEU A 33 8.87 16.36 -4.12
N ILE A 34 9.07 15.49 -5.10
CA ILE A 34 8.33 15.43 -6.36
C ILE A 34 7.31 14.29 -6.30
N GLU A 35 6.04 14.58 -6.56
CA GLU A 35 4.93 13.64 -6.45
C GLU A 35 4.02 13.72 -7.68
N ARG A 36 3.64 12.55 -8.18
CA ARG A 36 2.72 12.42 -9.31
C ARG A 36 1.32 12.92 -8.96
N LEU A 37 0.84 12.61 -7.77
CA LEU A 37 -0.47 13.05 -7.30
C LEU A 37 -0.45 14.52 -6.82
N PRO A 38 -1.61 15.22 -6.85
CA PRO A 38 -1.74 16.51 -6.18
C PRO A 38 -1.54 16.40 -4.66
N THR A 39 -1.88 15.25 -4.08
CA THR A 39 -1.86 14.98 -2.65
C THR A 39 -0.64 14.15 -2.22
N PRO A 40 0.03 14.50 -1.12
CA PRO A 40 1.18 13.76 -0.62
C PRO A 40 0.80 12.52 0.18
N TRP A 41 1.80 11.89 0.79
CA TRP A 41 1.75 10.82 1.81
C TRP A 41 1.56 9.40 1.28
N GLY A 42 1.32 9.23 -0.02
CA GLY A 42 1.21 7.92 -0.67
C GLY A 42 0.26 6.98 0.06
N LEU A 43 0.72 5.77 0.37
CA LEU A 43 -0.09 4.74 1.03
C LEU A 43 -0.57 5.10 2.44
N VAL A 44 -0.02 6.11 3.11
CA VAL A 44 -0.62 6.59 4.38
C VAL A 44 -2.01 7.17 4.13
N ARG A 45 -2.17 7.90 3.03
CA ARG A 45 -3.45 8.46 2.60
C ARG A 45 -4.30 7.45 1.84
N LEU A 46 -3.68 6.71 0.93
CA LEU A 46 -4.35 5.93 -0.13
C LEU A 46 -4.24 4.40 0.02
N GLY A 47 -3.57 3.91 1.06
CA GLY A 47 -3.38 2.48 1.34
C GLY A 47 -3.95 2.07 2.69
N VAL A 48 -3.49 2.69 3.78
CA VAL A 48 -3.97 2.45 5.15
C VAL A 48 -5.49 2.53 5.17
N ALA A 49 -6.13 1.49 5.71
CA ALA A 49 -7.58 1.38 5.73
C ALA A 49 -8.24 2.58 6.46
N PRO A 50 -9.41 3.05 6.01
CA PRO A 50 -10.13 4.17 6.62
C PRO A 50 -10.46 3.99 8.10
N ASP A 51 -10.68 2.74 8.53
CA ASP A 51 -10.94 2.36 9.92
C ASP A 51 -9.67 2.27 10.78
N HIS A 52 -8.49 2.59 10.23
CA HIS A 52 -7.21 2.71 10.92
C HIS A 52 -6.69 4.16 11.01
N PRO A 53 -7.47 5.14 11.52
CA PRO A 53 -7.07 6.56 11.51
C PRO A 53 -5.84 6.83 12.38
N LYS A 54 -5.60 6.01 13.42
CA LYS A 54 -4.42 6.13 14.30
C LYS A 54 -3.11 5.96 13.53
N ILE A 55 -3.07 5.07 12.54
CA ILE A 55 -1.89 4.83 11.70
C ILE A 55 -1.62 6.04 10.80
N LYS A 56 -2.69 6.69 10.29
CA LYS A 56 -2.59 7.89 9.46
C LYS A 56 -2.00 9.10 10.19
N ALA A 57 -2.01 9.12 11.53
CA ALA A 57 -1.48 10.21 12.35
C ALA A 57 0.02 10.49 12.17
N VAL A 58 0.77 9.57 11.55
CA VAL A 58 2.16 9.78 11.13
C VAL A 58 2.30 10.99 10.19
N SER A 59 1.25 11.37 9.47
CA SER A 59 1.23 12.55 8.59
C SER A 59 1.61 13.84 9.31
N ARG A 60 1.33 13.95 10.62
CA ARG A 60 1.75 15.11 11.44
C ARG A 60 3.27 15.29 11.50
N ALA A 61 4.04 14.20 11.40
CA ALA A 61 5.49 14.28 11.31
C ALA A 61 5.92 14.78 9.92
N PHE A 62 5.22 14.39 8.87
CA PHE A 62 5.47 14.82 7.50
C PHE A 62 5.14 16.29 7.30
N GLU A 63 4.04 16.77 7.88
CA GLU A 63 3.65 18.18 7.92
C GLU A 63 4.74 19.04 8.58
N LYS A 64 5.33 18.56 9.71
CA LYS A 64 6.46 19.24 10.36
C LYS A 64 7.70 19.29 9.48
N THR A 65 7.99 18.22 8.73
CA THR A 65 9.08 18.22 7.75
C THR A 65 8.84 19.23 6.65
N ALA A 66 7.61 19.33 6.13
CA ALA A 66 7.26 20.24 5.06
C ALA A 66 7.36 21.73 5.44
N GLN A 67 7.32 22.03 6.73
CA GLN A 67 7.48 23.38 7.28
C GLN A 67 8.95 23.80 7.49
N GLN A 68 9.91 22.89 7.30
CA GLN A 68 11.32 23.21 7.51
C GLN A 68 11.88 24.08 6.37
N PRO A 69 12.76 25.05 6.67
CA PRO A 69 13.51 25.76 5.64
C PRO A 69 14.29 24.79 4.77
N GLY A 70 14.30 25.03 3.45
CA GLY A 70 14.97 24.15 2.48
C GLY A 70 14.06 23.06 1.91
N PHE A 71 12.86 22.83 2.44
CA PHE A 71 11.89 21.91 1.84
C PHE A 71 11.01 22.60 0.78
N ARG A 72 10.80 21.94 -0.36
CA ARG A 72 9.74 22.25 -1.32
C ARG A 72 9.01 20.98 -1.76
N TYR A 73 7.76 21.16 -2.17
CA TYR A 73 6.91 20.10 -2.69
C TYR A 73 6.42 20.46 -4.09
N PHE A 74 6.49 19.48 -4.99
CA PHE A 74 6.00 19.54 -6.37
C PHE A 74 5.06 18.35 -6.62
N GLY A 75 3.80 18.50 -6.23
CA GLY A 75 2.73 17.56 -6.58
C GLY A 75 2.26 17.77 -8.02
N ASN A 76 1.49 16.82 -8.57
CA ASN A 76 1.06 16.81 -9.97
C ASN A 76 2.25 16.83 -10.97
N VAL A 77 3.38 16.24 -10.59
CA VAL A 77 4.58 16.12 -11.42
C VAL A 77 5.03 14.66 -11.46
N GLU A 78 4.87 14.03 -12.62
CA GLU A 78 5.22 12.64 -12.84
C GLU A 78 6.60 12.49 -13.48
N VAL A 79 7.54 11.91 -12.71
CA VAL A 79 8.85 11.54 -13.24
C VAL A 79 8.71 10.37 -14.21
N GLY A 80 9.20 10.55 -15.43
CA GLY A 80 9.01 9.65 -16.57
C GLY A 80 7.99 10.16 -17.60
N ARG A 81 7.17 11.16 -17.25
CA ARG A 81 6.22 11.81 -18.17
C ARG A 81 6.47 13.32 -18.29
N ASP A 82 6.45 14.02 -17.16
CA ASP A 82 6.53 15.48 -17.11
C ASP A 82 7.99 15.96 -17.02
N VAL A 83 8.84 15.15 -16.39
CA VAL A 83 10.31 15.30 -16.30
C VAL A 83 10.97 13.94 -16.39
N SER A 84 12.04 13.79 -17.16
CA SER A 84 12.75 12.51 -17.28
C SER A 84 13.75 12.28 -16.13
N HIS A 85 14.26 11.05 -15.99
CA HIS A 85 15.34 10.75 -15.06
C HIS A 85 16.61 11.57 -15.36
N GLU A 86 16.99 11.63 -16.63
CA GLU A 86 18.17 12.35 -17.14
C GLU A 86 18.08 13.84 -16.81
N GLU A 87 16.89 14.42 -16.96
CA GLU A 87 16.65 15.83 -16.64
C GLU A 87 16.76 16.14 -15.15
N LEU A 88 16.43 15.18 -14.27
CA LEU A 88 16.61 15.33 -12.83
C LEU A 88 18.09 15.27 -12.44
N ILE A 89 18.84 14.28 -12.95
CA ILE A 89 20.27 14.16 -12.60
C ILE A 89 21.12 15.33 -13.14
N GLU A 90 20.66 16.05 -14.18
CA GLU A 90 21.30 17.28 -14.65
C GLU A 90 21.01 18.52 -13.77
N ARG A 91 19.90 18.50 -13.01
CA ARG A 91 19.38 19.67 -12.25
C ARG A 91 19.62 19.57 -10.75
N TYR A 92 19.89 18.38 -10.24
CA TYR A 92 20.08 18.10 -8.83
C TYR A 92 21.45 17.47 -8.58
N ASP A 93 22.06 17.77 -7.42
CA ASP A 93 23.32 17.15 -7.02
C ASP A 93 23.12 15.67 -6.65
N ALA A 94 21.88 15.30 -6.27
CA ALA A 94 21.47 13.90 -6.09
C ALA A 94 19.96 13.71 -6.26
N VAL A 95 19.55 12.50 -6.65
CA VAL A 95 18.15 12.07 -6.76
C VAL A 95 17.92 10.83 -5.89
N ILE A 96 16.86 10.83 -5.08
CA ILE A 96 16.42 9.67 -4.30
C ILE A 96 15.06 9.19 -4.81
N TYR A 97 15.00 7.97 -5.35
CA TYR A 97 13.73 7.35 -5.72
C TYR A 97 13.08 6.63 -4.53
N THR A 98 11.86 7.06 -4.19
CA THR A 98 11.03 6.53 -3.11
C THR A 98 9.62 6.20 -3.59
N VAL A 99 9.49 5.80 -4.86
CA VAL A 99 8.24 5.56 -5.60
C VAL A 99 7.41 4.37 -5.09
N GLY A 100 7.91 3.64 -4.10
CA GLY A 100 7.20 2.53 -3.47
C GLY A 100 7.00 1.34 -4.41
N ALA A 101 5.87 0.65 -4.23
CA ALA A 101 5.44 -0.44 -5.12
C ALA A 101 3.98 -0.17 -5.49
N GLN A 102 3.73 0.10 -6.77
CA GLN A 102 2.49 0.71 -7.26
C GLN A 102 1.48 -0.30 -7.81
N THR A 103 1.89 -1.55 -8.00
CA THR A 103 1.06 -2.60 -8.63
C THR A 103 1.08 -3.87 -7.78
N ASP A 104 0.36 -4.90 -8.20
CA ASP A 104 0.31 -6.20 -7.54
C ASP A 104 1.03 -7.29 -8.32
N ARG A 105 1.44 -8.32 -7.59
CA ARG A 105 1.81 -9.60 -8.18
C ARG A 105 0.57 -10.29 -8.75
N ARG A 106 0.79 -10.99 -9.85
CA ARG A 106 -0.18 -11.89 -10.49
C ARG A 106 -0.13 -13.25 -9.79
N MET A 107 -1.25 -13.95 -9.77
CA MET A 107 -1.33 -15.35 -9.36
C MET A 107 -0.86 -16.29 -10.47
N GLU A 108 -0.95 -15.85 -11.73
CA GLU A 108 -0.56 -16.60 -12.93
C GLU A 108 -1.39 -17.88 -13.12
N ILE A 109 -2.71 -17.77 -12.91
CA ILE A 109 -3.68 -18.86 -13.02
C ILE A 109 -4.72 -18.59 -14.12
N PRO A 110 -5.33 -19.64 -14.70
CA PRO A 110 -6.47 -19.48 -15.62
C PRO A 110 -7.61 -18.68 -14.97
N GLY A 111 -8.25 -17.82 -15.76
CA GLY A 111 -9.36 -16.98 -15.32
C GLY A 111 -8.97 -15.75 -14.49
N GLU A 112 -7.67 -15.50 -14.23
CA GLU A 112 -7.23 -14.33 -13.45
C GLU A 112 -7.67 -12.99 -14.07
N ASP A 113 -7.86 -12.94 -15.39
CA ASP A 113 -8.29 -11.76 -16.14
C ASP A 113 -9.82 -11.63 -16.32
N LEU A 114 -10.61 -12.55 -15.75
CA LEU A 114 -12.08 -12.47 -15.83
C LEU A 114 -12.60 -11.23 -15.06
N PRO A 115 -13.63 -10.54 -15.57
CA PRO A 115 -14.37 -9.56 -14.80
C PRO A 115 -14.82 -10.14 -13.45
N GLY A 116 -14.59 -9.42 -12.34
CA GLY A 116 -14.79 -9.95 -10.99
C GLY A 116 -13.52 -10.49 -10.33
N SER A 117 -12.39 -10.56 -11.05
CA SER A 117 -11.06 -10.82 -10.51
C SER A 117 -10.27 -9.53 -10.41
N PHE A 118 -9.97 -9.08 -9.20
CA PHE A 118 -9.34 -7.79 -8.94
C PHE A 118 -8.06 -7.94 -8.13
N ALA A 119 -7.16 -6.97 -8.25
CA ALA A 119 -6.14 -6.77 -7.24
C ALA A 119 -6.78 -6.26 -5.94
N ALA A 120 -6.25 -6.68 -4.80
CA ALA A 120 -6.62 -6.09 -3.53
C ALA A 120 -6.31 -4.58 -3.50
N THR A 121 -5.22 -4.14 -4.14
CA THR A 121 -4.86 -2.72 -4.16
C THR A 121 -5.82 -1.86 -4.97
N GLU A 122 -6.49 -2.43 -5.99
CA GLU A 122 -7.51 -1.72 -6.75
C GLU A 122 -8.70 -1.36 -5.85
N LEU A 123 -9.19 -2.33 -5.07
CA LEU A 123 -10.24 -2.09 -4.09
C LEU A 123 -9.78 -1.12 -3.00
N VAL A 124 -8.54 -1.29 -2.49
CA VAL A 124 -7.94 -0.43 -1.48
C VAL A 124 -7.83 1.01 -1.94
N ALA A 125 -7.31 1.22 -3.15
CA ALA A 125 -7.17 2.53 -3.75
C ALA A 125 -8.54 3.17 -4.01
N TRP A 126 -9.50 2.38 -4.48
CA TRP A 126 -10.86 2.83 -4.74
C TRP A 126 -11.57 3.32 -3.47
N TYR A 127 -11.64 2.51 -2.41
CA TYR A 127 -12.31 2.94 -1.16
C TYR A 127 -11.54 4.06 -0.46
N ASN A 128 -10.24 4.21 -0.71
CA ASN A 128 -9.45 5.31 -0.19
C ASN A 128 -9.51 6.58 -1.04
N GLY A 129 -10.28 6.63 -2.13
CA GLY A 129 -10.44 7.83 -2.95
C GLY A 129 -9.23 8.16 -3.83
N HIS A 130 -8.46 7.14 -4.25
CA HIS A 130 -7.38 7.35 -5.21
C HIS A 130 -7.95 7.72 -6.58
N PRO A 131 -7.54 8.84 -7.22
CA PRO A 131 -8.21 9.35 -8.40
C PRO A 131 -8.14 8.43 -9.63
N ASP A 132 -7.06 7.68 -9.80
CA ASP A 132 -6.91 6.73 -10.91
C ASP A 132 -7.78 5.48 -10.83
N PHE A 133 -8.50 5.25 -9.73
CA PHE A 133 -9.28 4.03 -9.51
C PHE A 133 -10.78 4.29 -9.38
N GLN A 134 -11.24 5.55 -9.41
CA GLN A 134 -12.64 5.88 -9.13
C GLN A 134 -13.63 5.47 -10.23
N GLN A 135 -13.13 5.19 -11.43
CA GLN A 135 -13.91 4.62 -12.53
C GLN A 135 -14.18 3.12 -12.37
N LEU A 136 -13.49 2.45 -11.43
CA LEU A 136 -13.72 1.04 -11.17
C LEU A 136 -15.10 0.81 -10.56
N SER A 137 -15.70 -0.31 -10.94
CA SER A 137 -16.95 -0.80 -10.37
C SER A 137 -16.73 -2.22 -9.90
N PHE A 138 -17.13 -2.50 -8.66
CA PHE A 138 -17.05 -3.82 -8.04
C PHE A 138 -18.46 -4.37 -7.94
N ASP A 139 -18.76 -5.43 -8.69
CA ASP A 139 -20.00 -6.18 -8.50
C ASP A 139 -19.89 -7.03 -7.23
N LEU A 140 -20.44 -6.50 -6.13
CA LEU A 140 -20.49 -7.15 -4.82
C LEU A 140 -21.85 -7.83 -4.56
N SER A 141 -22.64 -8.09 -5.60
CA SER A 141 -23.99 -8.69 -5.46
C SER A 141 -23.97 -10.19 -5.12
N GLY A 142 -22.85 -10.88 -5.36
CA GLY A 142 -22.70 -12.30 -5.07
C GLY A 142 -22.60 -12.61 -3.58
N GLU A 143 -22.95 -13.84 -3.18
CA GLU A 143 -22.96 -14.25 -1.77
C GLU A 143 -21.57 -14.46 -1.17
N ARG A 144 -20.56 -14.80 -1.99
CA ARG A 144 -19.18 -15.06 -1.54
C ARG A 144 -18.16 -14.19 -2.25
N ALA A 145 -17.33 -13.53 -1.45
CA ALA A 145 -16.07 -12.91 -1.89
C ALA A 145 -14.88 -13.79 -1.48
N VAL A 146 -13.88 -13.91 -2.34
CA VAL A 146 -12.63 -14.64 -2.04
C VAL A 146 -11.47 -13.66 -2.00
N VAL A 147 -10.64 -13.73 -0.96
CA VAL A 147 -9.43 -12.93 -0.82
C VAL A 147 -8.23 -13.88 -0.78
N ILE A 148 -7.35 -13.82 -1.78
CA ILE A 148 -6.16 -14.69 -1.84
C ILE A 148 -4.99 -14.01 -1.15
N GLY A 149 -4.54 -14.54 -0.01
CA GLY A 149 -3.39 -14.05 0.73
C GLY A 149 -3.61 -14.02 2.24
N ASN A 150 -2.53 -14.10 3.02
CA ASN A 150 -2.55 -13.97 4.49
C ASN A 150 -1.64 -12.83 4.98
N GLY A 151 -1.76 -11.66 4.36
CA GLY A 151 -1.08 -10.43 4.82
C GLY A 151 -2.09 -9.42 5.37
N ASN A 152 -1.59 -8.35 5.99
CA ASN A 152 -2.45 -7.27 6.51
C ASN A 152 -3.41 -6.71 5.46
N VAL A 153 -2.98 -6.56 4.21
CA VAL A 153 -3.84 -6.04 3.12
C VAL A 153 -5.00 -7.00 2.82
N ALA A 154 -4.78 -8.31 2.91
CA ALA A 154 -5.87 -9.28 2.77
C ALA A 154 -6.91 -9.12 3.89
N LEU A 155 -6.43 -8.86 5.11
CA LEU A 155 -7.31 -8.58 6.24
C LEU A 155 -8.01 -7.23 6.10
N ASP A 156 -7.36 -6.20 5.58
CA ASP A 156 -8.00 -4.90 5.31
C ASP A 156 -9.14 -5.04 4.30
N VAL A 157 -8.92 -5.78 3.20
CA VAL A 157 -9.99 -6.08 2.23
C VAL A 157 -11.13 -6.84 2.89
N ALA A 158 -10.82 -7.92 3.62
CA ALA A 158 -11.85 -8.72 4.27
C ALA A 158 -12.64 -7.92 5.31
N ARG A 159 -11.95 -7.09 6.09
CA ARG A 159 -12.52 -6.23 7.12
C ARG A 159 -13.42 -5.16 6.51
N MET A 160 -12.93 -4.42 5.51
CA MET A 160 -13.71 -3.39 4.82
C MET A 160 -15.00 -3.96 4.23
N LEU A 161 -14.96 -5.14 3.59
CA LEU A 161 -16.16 -5.80 3.06
C LEU A 161 -17.14 -6.28 4.15
N ALA A 162 -16.67 -6.41 5.39
CA ALA A 162 -17.45 -6.88 6.53
C ALA A 162 -18.08 -5.75 7.35
N LEU A 163 -17.49 -4.54 7.36
CA LEU A 163 -17.96 -3.42 8.18
C LEU A 163 -19.42 -3.04 7.89
N THR A 164 -20.09 -2.60 8.95
CA THR A 164 -21.45 -2.05 8.92
C THR A 164 -21.44 -0.60 8.42
N ARG A 165 -22.64 -0.06 8.15
CA ARG A 165 -22.80 1.35 7.77
C ARG A 165 -22.25 2.28 8.86
N ASP A 166 -22.60 2.04 10.12
CA ASP A 166 -22.21 2.90 11.25
C ASP A 166 -20.69 2.91 11.45
N GLU A 167 -20.04 1.74 11.32
CA GLU A 167 -18.58 1.65 11.37
C GLU A 167 -17.93 2.45 10.23
N LEU A 168 -18.45 2.35 9.00
CA LEU A 168 -17.90 3.02 7.82
C LEU A 168 -18.14 4.53 7.78
N GLU A 169 -19.33 5.00 8.18
CA GLU A 169 -19.71 6.42 8.15
C GLU A 169 -18.88 7.29 9.09
N SER A 170 -18.20 6.69 10.06
CA SER A 170 -17.25 7.38 10.94
C SER A 170 -15.86 7.62 10.32
N THR A 171 -15.58 7.03 9.15
CA THR A 171 -14.24 6.98 8.53
C THR A 171 -14.04 7.99 7.40
N ASP A 172 -12.83 7.99 6.82
CA ASP A 172 -12.48 8.77 5.61
C ASP A 172 -12.61 7.98 4.28
N THR A 173 -13.34 6.85 4.30
CA THR A 173 -13.67 6.07 3.10
C THR A 173 -14.55 6.88 2.13
N THR A 174 -14.65 6.50 0.86
CA THR A 174 -15.53 7.19 -0.10
C THR A 174 -17.01 6.80 0.09
N ASP A 175 -17.93 7.70 -0.26
CA ASP A 175 -19.37 7.42 -0.18
C ASP A 175 -19.78 6.28 -1.13
N ALA A 176 -19.17 6.23 -2.31
CA ALA A 176 -19.34 5.13 -3.25
C ALA A 176 -18.94 3.77 -2.64
N ALA A 177 -17.89 3.73 -1.82
CA ALA A 177 -17.48 2.54 -1.09
C ALA A 177 -18.46 2.14 0.01
N ILE A 178 -18.98 3.12 0.77
CA ILE A 178 -20.02 2.87 1.77
C ILE A 178 -21.23 2.23 1.10
N ASP A 179 -21.73 2.82 0.02
CA ASP A 179 -22.94 2.35 -0.65
C ASP A 179 -22.76 0.97 -1.27
N ALA A 180 -21.61 0.69 -1.92
CA ALA A 180 -21.33 -0.62 -2.49
C ALA A 180 -21.18 -1.71 -1.42
N ILE A 181 -20.47 -1.42 -0.32
CA ILE A 181 -20.24 -2.38 0.76
C ILE A 181 -21.53 -2.64 1.54
N VAL A 182 -22.31 -1.60 1.85
CA VAL A 182 -23.58 -1.76 2.58
C VAL A 182 -24.65 -2.41 1.71
N GLY A 183 -24.68 -2.09 0.42
CA GLY A 183 -25.60 -2.69 -0.56
C GLY A 183 -25.19 -4.08 -1.07
N SER A 184 -24.04 -4.59 -0.62
CA SER A 184 -23.46 -5.86 -1.04
C SER A 184 -24.35 -7.07 -0.68
N GLY A 185 -24.36 -8.08 -1.56
CA GLY A 185 -24.97 -9.39 -1.31
C GLY A 185 -24.06 -10.35 -0.54
N ILE A 186 -22.81 -9.97 -0.25
CA ILE A 186 -21.81 -10.82 0.40
C ILE A 186 -22.26 -11.24 1.79
N ARG A 187 -22.27 -12.56 2.01
CA ARG A 187 -22.51 -13.24 3.29
C ARG A 187 -21.27 -13.94 3.81
N GLU A 188 -20.38 -14.41 2.93
CA GLU A 188 -19.13 -15.04 3.32
C GLU A 188 -17.94 -14.39 2.61
N ILE A 189 -16.90 -14.10 3.37
CA ILE A 189 -15.61 -13.61 2.88
C ILE A 189 -14.57 -14.70 3.20
N LEU A 190 -14.12 -15.41 2.16
CA LEU A 190 -13.15 -16.49 2.30
C LEU A 190 -11.74 -15.96 2.08
N VAL A 191 -10.93 -15.90 3.12
CA VAL A 191 -9.51 -15.53 3.05
C VAL A 191 -8.66 -16.79 2.91
N VAL A 192 -7.99 -16.94 1.77
CA VAL A 192 -7.29 -18.16 1.38
C VAL A 192 -5.78 -18.01 1.50
N GLY A 193 -5.19 -18.86 2.33
CA GLY A 193 -3.78 -18.96 2.59
C GLY A 193 -3.12 -20.18 1.98
N ARG A 194 -2.07 -19.99 1.17
CA ARG A 194 -1.34 -21.14 0.59
C ARG A 194 -0.53 -21.96 1.59
N ARG A 195 -0.11 -21.35 2.71
CA ARG A 195 0.67 -22.00 3.78
C ARG A 195 -0.17 -22.10 5.05
N GLY A 196 0.42 -22.60 6.12
CA GLY A 196 -0.21 -22.75 7.42
C GLY A 196 -0.31 -21.43 8.22
N PRO A 197 -0.99 -21.47 9.36
CA PRO A 197 -1.23 -20.29 10.22
C PRO A 197 0.05 -19.67 10.79
N VAL A 198 1.10 -20.48 11.00
CA VAL A 198 2.40 -20.01 11.51
C VAL A 198 3.11 -19.13 10.48
N GLN A 199 2.93 -19.39 9.18
CA GLN A 199 3.61 -18.66 8.10
C GLN A 199 2.82 -17.47 7.55
N ALA A 200 1.70 -17.11 8.19
CA ALA A 200 0.94 -15.93 7.83
C ALA A 200 1.76 -14.64 8.05
N ALA A 201 1.58 -13.66 7.17
CA ALA A 201 2.36 -12.43 7.14
C ALA A 201 1.63 -11.23 7.78
N TRP A 202 0.46 -11.46 8.37
CA TRP A 202 -0.23 -10.44 9.13
C TRP A 202 0.40 -10.22 10.50
N THR A 203 0.01 -9.11 11.09
CA THR A 203 0.43 -8.68 12.41
C THR A 203 -0.67 -9.01 13.45
N PRO A 204 -0.31 -9.20 14.74
CA PRO A 204 -1.27 -9.59 15.78
C PRO A 204 -2.45 -8.65 15.95
N VAL A 205 -2.21 -7.35 15.77
CA VAL A 205 -3.24 -6.33 15.94
C VAL A 205 -4.32 -6.52 14.87
N GLU A 206 -3.91 -6.66 13.62
CA GLU A 206 -4.78 -6.74 12.44
C GLU A 206 -5.60 -8.03 12.42
N VAL A 207 -5.01 -9.17 12.82
CA VAL A 207 -5.78 -10.41 12.96
C VAL A 207 -6.71 -10.37 14.18
N GLY A 208 -6.26 -9.78 15.30
CA GLY A 208 -7.06 -9.66 16.51
C GLY A 208 -8.28 -8.74 16.36
N GLU A 209 -8.15 -7.66 15.60
CA GLU A 209 -9.22 -6.69 15.34
C GLU A 209 -10.42 -7.30 14.58
N LEU A 210 -10.24 -8.41 13.86
CA LEU A 210 -11.37 -9.12 13.24
C LEU A 210 -12.41 -9.58 14.27
N GLY A 211 -11.96 -9.89 15.49
CA GLY A 211 -12.83 -10.34 16.58
C GLY A 211 -13.78 -9.29 17.13
N GLU A 212 -13.50 -8.01 16.84
CA GLU A 212 -14.23 -6.83 17.32
C GLU A 212 -15.27 -6.32 16.31
N LEU A 213 -15.30 -6.87 15.08
CA LEU A 213 -16.20 -6.42 14.02
C LEU A 213 -17.66 -6.57 14.41
N GLU A 214 -18.49 -5.55 14.20
CA GLU A 214 -19.92 -5.68 14.49
C GLU A 214 -20.64 -6.49 13.39
N GLY A 215 -20.18 -6.37 12.15
CA GLY A 215 -20.84 -6.93 10.96
C GLY A 215 -20.53 -8.39 10.63
N ALA A 216 -19.47 -8.99 11.20
CA ALA A 216 -19.04 -10.34 10.82
C ALA A 216 -18.56 -11.24 11.98
N ASP A 217 -18.89 -12.53 11.87
CA ASP A 217 -18.26 -13.58 12.67
C ASP A 217 -16.95 -14.02 12.02
N VAL A 218 -15.94 -14.35 12.82
CA VAL A 218 -14.66 -14.90 12.33
C VAL A 218 -14.69 -16.41 12.51
N ILE A 219 -14.43 -17.14 11.42
CA ILE A 219 -14.49 -18.60 11.39
C ILE A 219 -13.12 -19.16 11.02
N VAL A 220 -12.60 -20.03 11.88
CA VAL A 220 -11.38 -20.81 11.64
C VAL A 220 -11.73 -22.27 11.90
N ASP A 221 -11.40 -23.14 10.95
CA ASP A 221 -11.59 -24.59 11.14
C ASP A 221 -10.50 -25.11 12.10
N PRO A 222 -10.84 -25.80 13.21
CA PRO A 222 -9.84 -26.41 14.08
C PRO A 222 -8.85 -27.32 13.34
N ALA A 223 -9.30 -27.99 12.26
CA ALA A 223 -8.43 -28.84 11.45
C ALA A 223 -7.33 -28.05 10.71
N ASP A 224 -7.56 -26.77 10.40
CA ASP A 224 -6.54 -25.90 9.80
C ASP A 224 -5.47 -25.45 10.82
N LEU A 225 -5.71 -25.67 12.12
CA LEU A 225 -4.79 -25.34 13.20
C LEU A 225 -3.97 -26.54 13.69
N GLU A 226 -4.21 -27.73 13.12
CA GLU A 226 -3.37 -28.91 13.32
C GLU A 226 -2.03 -28.68 12.61
N LEU A 227 -0.97 -28.47 13.39
CA LEU A 227 0.36 -28.16 12.88
C LEU A 227 1.15 -29.44 12.62
N ASP A 228 1.86 -29.49 11.49
CA ASP A 228 2.89 -30.50 11.29
C ASP A 228 4.08 -30.28 12.28
N PRO A 229 4.92 -31.31 12.53
CA PRO A 229 6.03 -31.18 13.48
C PRO A 229 7.03 -30.05 13.17
N ALA A 230 7.22 -29.69 11.90
CA ALA A 230 8.11 -28.59 11.53
C ALA A 230 7.46 -27.23 11.84
N SER A 231 6.16 -27.09 11.57
CA SER A 231 5.37 -25.91 11.93
C SER A 231 5.26 -25.72 13.45
N GLU A 232 5.15 -26.80 14.23
CA GLU A 232 5.22 -26.73 15.70
C GLU A 232 6.58 -26.21 16.18
N ALA A 233 7.67 -26.75 15.63
CA ALA A 233 9.02 -26.29 15.95
C ALA A 233 9.25 -24.83 15.54
N GLU A 234 8.75 -24.42 14.37
CA GLU A 234 8.79 -23.04 13.89
C GLU A 234 8.06 -22.11 14.87
N LEU A 235 6.83 -22.45 15.28
CA LEU A 235 6.06 -21.66 16.23
C LEU A 235 6.74 -21.55 17.60
N ALA A 236 7.33 -22.64 18.10
CA ALA A 236 8.07 -22.66 19.35
C ALA A 236 9.30 -21.73 19.33
N ALA A 237 9.95 -21.61 18.17
CA ALA A 237 11.09 -20.72 17.95
C ALA A 237 10.68 -19.29 17.53
N ALA A 238 9.44 -19.08 17.10
CA ALA A 238 8.99 -17.82 16.50
C ALA A 238 8.98 -16.64 17.48
N ALA A 239 8.99 -15.43 16.94
CA ALA A 239 8.83 -14.21 17.72
C ALA A 239 7.48 -14.15 18.45
N PRO A 240 7.37 -13.41 19.56
CA PRO A 240 6.10 -13.28 20.32
C PRO A 240 4.92 -12.83 19.47
N THR A 241 5.16 -12.03 18.43
CA THR A 241 4.12 -11.58 17.49
C THR A 241 3.51 -12.73 16.68
N VAL A 242 4.30 -13.67 16.19
CA VAL A 242 3.77 -14.84 15.47
C VAL A 242 2.94 -15.71 16.40
N ARG A 243 3.44 -15.98 17.60
CA ARG A 243 2.71 -16.76 18.63
C ARG A 243 1.37 -16.12 18.97
N ARG A 244 1.36 -14.80 19.17
CA ARG A 244 0.14 -14.05 19.46
C ARG A 244 -0.88 -14.12 18.31
N SER A 245 -0.41 -14.09 17.07
CA SER A 245 -1.30 -14.23 15.90
C SER A 245 -1.94 -15.62 15.87
N VAL A 246 -1.19 -16.68 16.17
CA VAL A 246 -1.71 -18.05 16.25
C VAL A 246 -2.67 -18.23 17.43
N GLU A 247 -2.42 -17.57 18.58
CA GLU A 247 -3.36 -17.54 19.71
C GLU A 247 -4.72 -16.98 19.29
N HIS A 248 -4.77 -15.85 18.57
CA HIS A 248 -6.02 -15.29 18.06
C HIS A 248 -6.79 -16.28 17.16
N LEU A 249 -6.08 -17.03 16.29
CA LEU A 249 -6.72 -18.03 15.44
C LEU A 249 -7.33 -19.18 16.25
N ARG A 250 -6.66 -19.62 17.31
CA ARG A 250 -7.17 -20.64 18.25
C ARG A 250 -8.40 -20.13 18.99
N ASP A 251 -8.36 -18.89 19.48
CA ASP A 251 -9.50 -18.24 20.12
C ASP A 251 -10.71 -18.20 19.19
N TYR A 252 -10.51 -17.92 17.88
CA TYR A 252 -11.60 -17.94 16.89
C TYR A 252 -12.12 -19.33 16.59
N ALA A 253 -11.26 -20.35 16.54
CA ALA A 253 -11.68 -21.73 16.30
C ALA A 253 -12.54 -22.31 17.43
N GLU A 254 -12.36 -21.82 18.67
CA GLU A 254 -13.15 -22.22 19.84
C GLU A 254 -14.43 -21.40 20.02
N ARG A 255 -14.58 -20.28 19.30
CA ARG A 255 -15.70 -19.35 19.46
C ARG A 255 -16.92 -19.82 18.67
N GLU A 256 -18.05 -19.97 19.36
CA GLU A 256 -19.36 -20.16 18.71
C GLU A 256 -19.75 -18.87 17.93
N PRO A 257 -20.10 -18.97 16.63
CA PRO A 257 -20.54 -17.82 15.84
C PRO A 257 -21.76 -17.14 16.46
N ALA A 258 -21.75 -15.80 16.52
CA ALA A 258 -22.84 -15.02 17.10
C ALA A 258 -24.05 -14.88 16.16
N GLY A 259 -23.94 -15.37 14.91
CA GLY A 259 -24.99 -15.26 13.90
C GLY A 259 -25.04 -13.88 13.27
N LYS A 260 -23.88 -13.23 13.14
CA LYS A 260 -23.76 -11.91 12.50
C LYS A 260 -24.13 -11.98 11.02
N PRO A 261 -24.47 -10.83 10.38
CA PRO A 261 -24.95 -10.82 8.99
C PRO A 261 -23.99 -11.39 7.95
N ARG A 262 -22.69 -11.41 8.27
CA ARG A 262 -21.59 -11.91 7.44
C ARG A 262 -20.66 -12.81 8.24
N SER A 263 -19.82 -13.57 7.54
CA SER A 263 -18.69 -14.28 8.13
C SER A 263 -17.39 -14.03 7.36
N ILE A 264 -16.28 -13.98 8.08
CA ILE A 264 -14.92 -14.01 7.54
C ILE A 264 -14.33 -15.37 7.87
N ARG A 265 -14.14 -16.22 6.86
CA ARG A 265 -13.52 -17.54 7.02
C ARG A 265 -12.05 -17.47 6.66
N LEU A 266 -11.18 -17.80 7.60
CA LEU A 266 -9.74 -17.90 7.37
C LEU A 266 -9.42 -19.36 7.06
N ARG A 267 -8.97 -19.63 5.83
CA ARG A 267 -8.61 -20.96 5.34
C ARG A 267 -7.12 -21.04 5.06
N PHE A 268 -6.49 -22.11 5.51
CA PHE A 268 -5.05 -22.33 5.34
C PHE A 268 -4.77 -23.49 4.39
N LEU A 269 -3.49 -23.68 4.07
CA LEU A 269 -2.99 -24.79 3.24
C LEU A 269 -3.81 -24.97 1.95
N SER A 270 -4.16 -23.87 1.28
CA SER A 270 -5.02 -23.88 0.11
C SER A 270 -4.51 -22.90 -0.94
N SER A 271 -4.39 -23.33 -2.19
CA SER A 271 -3.98 -22.47 -3.30
C SER A 271 -5.03 -22.39 -4.39
N PRO A 272 -5.22 -21.20 -5.00
CA PRO A 272 -6.08 -21.09 -6.16
C PRO A 272 -5.43 -21.78 -7.36
N VAL A 273 -6.22 -22.58 -8.07
CA VAL A 273 -5.81 -23.27 -9.29
C VAL A 273 -6.34 -22.55 -10.52
N ALA A 274 -7.60 -22.11 -10.47
CA ALA A 274 -8.25 -21.35 -11.53
C ALA A 274 -9.41 -20.54 -10.96
N LEU A 275 -9.69 -19.39 -11.59
CA LEU A 275 -10.99 -18.74 -11.49
C LEU A 275 -11.88 -19.24 -12.62
N LEU A 276 -13.14 -19.51 -12.30
CA LEU A 276 -14.09 -20.16 -13.18
C LEU A 276 -15.19 -19.18 -13.59
N GLY A 277 -15.68 -19.35 -14.82
CA GLY A 277 -16.78 -18.59 -15.42
C GLY A 277 -16.50 -18.26 -16.88
N GLU A 278 -17.55 -17.89 -17.61
CA GLU A 278 -17.44 -17.53 -19.04
C GLU A 278 -17.20 -16.04 -19.22
N ASP A 279 -18.14 -15.21 -18.78
CA ASP A 279 -18.09 -13.74 -18.95
C ASP A 279 -17.56 -13.00 -17.71
N ARG A 280 -17.58 -13.65 -16.55
CA ARG A 280 -17.20 -13.11 -15.24
C ARG A 280 -16.83 -14.24 -14.29
N VAL A 281 -16.25 -13.89 -13.14
CA VAL A 281 -16.02 -14.84 -12.03
C VAL A 281 -17.36 -15.35 -11.50
N GLU A 282 -17.49 -16.68 -11.45
CA GLU A 282 -18.63 -17.42 -10.88
C GLU A 282 -18.17 -18.47 -9.85
N GLY A 283 -16.88 -18.78 -9.84
CA GLY A 283 -16.30 -19.69 -8.88
C GLY A 283 -14.77 -19.67 -8.87
N ILE A 284 -14.22 -20.43 -7.93
CA ILE A 284 -12.79 -20.65 -7.77
C ILE A 284 -12.54 -22.14 -7.55
N GLU A 285 -11.54 -22.68 -8.24
CA GLU A 285 -10.98 -23.98 -7.96
C GLU A 285 -9.79 -23.80 -7.00
N LEU A 286 -9.83 -24.52 -5.88
CA LEU A 286 -8.77 -24.57 -4.89
C LEU A 286 -8.14 -25.97 -4.85
N VAL A 287 -6.86 -26.03 -4.53
CA VAL A 287 -6.15 -27.27 -4.20
C VAL A 287 -5.64 -27.21 -2.77
N ARG A 288 -5.78 -28.31 -2.02
CA ARG A 288 -5.17 -28.44 -0.69
C ARG A 288 -3.66 -28.56 -0.86
N ASN A 289 -2.92 -27.99 0.08
CA ASN A 289 -1.48 -28.05 0.15
C ASN A 289 -1.04 -28.85 1.38
N GLU A 290 0.16 -29.38 1.30
CA GLU A 290 0.96 -29.78 2.46
C GLU A 290 2.20 -28.89 2.54
N LEU A 291 2.80 -28.78 3.73
CA LEU A 291 4.07 -28.09 3.90
C LEU A 291 5.22 -29.09 3.78
N VAL A 292 6.09 -28.85 2.80
CA VAL A 292 7.35 -29.58 2.62
C VAL A 292 8.48 -28.56 2.68
N ASP A 293 9.36 -28.69 3.68
CA ASP A 293 10.46 -27.76 3.94
C ASP A 293 10.00 -26.28 3.99
N GLY A 294 8.87 -26.02 4.65
CA GLY A 294 8.27 -24.68 4.80
C GLY A 294 7.65 -24.10 3.51
N ARG A 295 7.59 -24.89 2.44
CA ARG A 295 6.94 -24.52 1.16
C ARG A 295 5.63 -25.25 1.02
N ALA A 296 4.64 -24.57 0.46
CA ALA A 296 3.37 -25.19 0.09
C ALA A 296 3.53 -26.04 -1.17
N VAL A 297 3.13 -27.30 -1.09
CA VAL A 297 3.11 -28.26 -2.20
C VAL A 297 1.68 -28.77 -2.38
N ALA A 298 1.15 -28.63 -3.59
CA ALA A 298 -0.22 -29.04 -3.91
C ALA A 298 -0.39 -30.56 -3.80
N THR A 299 -1.49 -30.99 -3.19
CA THR A 299 -1.92 -32.39 -3.12
C THR A 299 -2.80 -32.73 -4.34
N GLY A 300 -3.42 -33.91 -4.32
CA GLY A 300 -4.45 -34.29 -5.29
C GLY A 300 -5.86 -33.79 -4.97
N GLU A 301 -6.07 -33.20 -3.78
CA GLU A 301 -7.39 -32.82 -3.29
C GLU A 301 -7.78 -31.44 -3.80
N ARG A 302 -8.87 -31.40 -4.57
CA ARG A 302 -9.39 -30.19 -5.20
C ARG A 302 -10.83 -29.94 -4.76
N GLU A 303 -11.17 -28.67 -4.64
CA GLU A 303 -12.51 -28.21 -4.31
C GLU A 303 -12.88 -27.07 -5.25
N THR A 304 -14.14 -27.02 -5.66
CA THR A 304 -14.69 -25.87 -6.40
C THR A 304 -15.72 -25.17 -5.54
N LEU A 305 -15.57 -23.85 -5.41
CA LEU A 305 -16.46 -23.01 -4.63
C LEU A 305 -17.10 -21.96 -5.55
N SER A 306 -18.41 -21.75 -5.41
CA SER A 306 -19.05 -20.59 -6.03
C SER A 306 -18.59 -19.31 -5.34
N CYS A 307 -18.25 -18.28 -6.13
CA CYS A 307 -17.98 -16.94 -5.66
C CYS A 307 -18.32 -15.91 -6.74
N GLY A 308 -18.72 -14.71 -6.34
CA GLY A 308 -19.05 -13.63 -7.28
C GLY A 308 -17.87 -12.69 -7.57
N VAL A 309 -16.86 -12.70 -6.70
CA VAL A 309 -15.71 -11.81 -6.78
C VAL A 309 -14.48 -12.42 -6.10
N ALA A 310 -13.31 -12.17 -6.65
CA ALA A 310 -12.02 -12.57 -6.11
C ALA A 310 -11.04 -11.39 -6.05
N PHE A 311 -10.33 -11.25 -4.93
CA PHE A 311 -9.31 -10.23 -4.70
C PHE A 311 -7.96 -10.89 -4.45
N ARG A 312 -6.98 -10.69 -5.33
CA ARG A 312 -5.61 -11.17 -5.11
C ARG A 312 -4.84 -10.18 -4.22
N SER A 313 -4.33 -10.67 -3.09
CA SER A 313 -3.52 -9.95 -2.12
C SER A 313 -2.20 -10.71 -1.88
N VAL A 314 -1.52 -11.04 -2.99
CA VAL A 314 -0.33 -11.89 -3.01
C VAL A 314 0.99 -11.10 -3.03
N GLY A 315 0.90 -9.81 -2.68
CA GLY A 315 2.03 -8.90 -2.51
C GLY A 315 2.11 -7.83 -3.61
N TYR A 316 2.56 -6.63 -3.23
CA TYR A 316 2.81 -5.57 -4.19
C TYR A 316 4.01 -5.88 -5.09
N ARG A 317 4.15 -5.09 -6.15
CA ARG A 317 5.21 -5.13 -7.14
C ARG A 317 5.62 -3.71 -7.53
N GLY A 318 6.93 -3.44 -7.54
CA GLY A 318 7.48 -2.19 -8.07
C GLY A 318 7.28 -2.07 -9.58
N VAL A 319 7.32 -0.82 -10.07
CA VAL A 319 7.30 -0.49 -11.49
C VAL A 319 8.57 0.28 -11.80
N GLY A 320 9.23 -0.06 -12.91
CA GLY A 320 10.43 0.64 -13.35
C GLY A 320 10.11 2.08 -13.76
N VAL A 321 10.93 3.02 -13.31
CA VAL A 321 10.87 4.41 -13.79
C VAL A 321 11.70 4.49 -15.07
N PRO A 322 11.19 5.07 -16.18
CA PRO A 322 11.96 5.24 -17.41
C PRO A 322 13.31 5.90 -17.16
N GLY A 323 14.38 5.32 -17.69
CA GLY A 323 15.77 5.79 -17.50
C GLY A 323 16.47 5.27 -16.24
N VAL A 324 15.76 4.63 -15.30
CA VAL A 324 16.33 4.12 -14.05
C VAL A 324 16.50 2.59 -14.10
N PRO A 325 17.63 2.02 -13.62
CA PRO A 325 17.80 0.57 -13.55
C PRO A 325 16.68 -0.13 -12.77
N PHE A 326 16.21 -1.28 -13.25
CA PHE A 326 15.13 -2.03 -12.60
C PHE A 326 15.34 -3.54 -12.76
N ASP A 327 15.26 -4.29 -11.66
CA ASP A 327 15.25 -5.76 -11.70
C ASP A 327 13.80 -6.26 -11.72
N GLY A 328 13.39 -6.86 -12.85
CA GLY A 328 12.05 -7.39 -13.03
C GLY A 328 11.69 -8.56 -12.11
N SER A 329 12.70 -9.29 -11.59
CA SER A 329 12.51 -10.46 -10.72
C SER A 329 12.16 -10.07 -9.29
N SER A 330 13.01 -9.25 -8.65
CA SER A 330 12.72 -8.70 -7.33
C SER A 330 11.71 -7.56 -7.36
N ALA A 331 11.48 -6.96 -8.54
CA ALA A 331 10.66 -5.78 -8.78
C ALA A 331 11.11 -4.57 -7.95
N THR A 332 12.43 -4.39 -7.84
CA THR A 332 13.09 -3.28 -7.15
C THR A 332 14.14 -2.63 -8.04
N ILE A 333 14.63 -1.46 -7.64
CA ILE A 333 15.81 -0.84 -8.25
C ILE A 333 17.07 -1.46 -7.62
N PRO A 334 17.97 -2.07 -8.41
CA PRO A 334 19.23 -2.64 -7.89
C PRO A 334 20.07 -1.58 -7.17
N ASN A 335 20.53 -1.90 -5.97
CA ASN A 335 21.27 -0.95 -5.14
C ASN A 335 22.16 -1.67 -4.11
N GLU A 336 23.16 -0.94 -3.59
CA GLU A 336 23.98 -1.34 -2.44
C GLU A 336 23.73 -0.37 -1.28
N GLY A 337 23.03 -0.84 -0.24
CA GLY A 337 22.70 -0.04 0.94
C GLY A 337 21.76 1.16 0.67
N GLY A 338 21.26 1.32 -0.55
CA GLY A 338 20.47 2.47 -1.00
C GLY A 338 21.16 3.31 -2.07
N ARG A 339 22.45 3.09 -2.35
CA ARG A 339 23.17 3.71 -3.47
C ARG A 339 23.00 2.86 -4.72
N VAL A 340 22.52 3.44 -5.81
CA VAL A 340 22.58 2.83 -7.16
C VAL A 340 23.94 3.18 -7.78
N GLU A 341 24.24 4.47 -7.77
CA GLU A 341 25.56 5.06 -8.06
C GLU A 341 25.65 6.43 -7.36
N ALA A 342 26.83 7.07 -7.37
CA ALA A 342 26.96 8.40 -6.75
C ALA A 342 26.04 9.42 -7.46
N GLY A 343 25.18 10.10 -6.69
CA GLY A 343 24.14 10.99 -7.23
C GLY A 343 22.79 10.31 -7.47
N LEU A 344 22.69 8.97 -7.44
CA LEU A 344 21.43 8.24 -7.62
C LEU A 344 21.20 7.22 -6.49
N TYR A 345 20.11 7.42 -5.76
CA TYR A 345 19.79 6.65 -4.56
C TYR A 345 18.34 6.16 -4.56
N VAL A 346 18.06 5.20 -3.68
CA VAL A 346 16.74 4.62 -3.48
C VAL A 346 16.45 4.42 -2.00
N ALA A 347 15.18 4.50 -1.61
CA ALA A 347 14.73 4.14 -0.26
C ALA A 347 13.29 3.62 -0.27
N GLY A 348 12.90 2.92 0.80
CA GLY A 348 11.57 2.36 0.98
C GLY A 348 11.35 1.08 0.17
N TRP A 349 10.10 0.85 -0.25
CA TRP A 349 9.73 -0.40 -0.92
C TRP A 349 10.38 -0.60 -2.28
N ILE A 350 10.68 0.47 -3.03
CA ILE A 350 11.40 0.33 -4.31
C ILE A 350 12.87 -0.11 -4.11
N LYS A 351 13.43 0.07 -2.91
CA LYS A 351 14.76 -0.41 -2.49
C LYS A 351 14.72 -1.84 -1.95
N ARG A 352 13.81 -2.10 -1.00
CA ARG A 352 13.81 -3.33 -0.17
C ARG A 352 12.76 -4.38 -0.56
N GLY A 353 11.87 -4.04 -1.50
CA GLY A 353 10.65 -4.78 -1.76
C GLY A 353 9.51 -4.37 -0.80
N PRO A 354 8.26 -4.73 -1.12
CA PRO A 354 7.08 -4.24 -0.42
C PRO A 354 6.77 -5.04 0.84
N SER A 355 7.63 -4.90 1.83
CA SER A 355 7.44 -5.49 3.15
C SER A 355 7.77 -4.49 4.27
N GLY A 356 7.26 -4.79 5.46
CA GLY A 356 7.41 -3.95 6.64
C GLY A 356 6.35 -2.85 6.75
N VAL A 357 6.25 -2.31 7.96
CA VAL A 357 5.30 -1.25 8.32
C VAL A 357 5.88 0.13 8.01
N ILE A 358 5.06 1.19 8.15
CA ILE A 358 5.46 2.58 7.92
C ILE A 358 6.80 2.91 8.60
N GLY A 359 6.94 2.56 9.89
CA GLY A 359 8.14 2.85 10.68
C GLY A 359 9.42 2.18 10.18
N THR A 360 9.33 1.03 9.50
CA THR A 360 10.50 0.35 8.92
C THR A 360 11.21 1.23 7.88
N ASN A 361 10.44 2.06 7.16
CA ASN A 361 10.99 2.96 6.14
C ASN A 361 11.79 4.13 6.73
N LYS A 362 11.62 4.45 8.01
CA LYS A 362 12.35 5.55 8.65
C LYS A 362 13.85 5.24 8.76
N LYS A 363 14.19 4.06 9.30
CA LYS A 363 15.57 3.61 9.43
C LYS A 363 16.21 3.42 8.06
N ASP A 364 15.48 2.77 7.16
CA ASP A 364 15.93 2.50 5.79
C ASP A 364 16.25 3.78 4.99
N ALA A 365 15.40 4.82 5.09
CA ALA A 365 15.65 6.10 4.46
C ALA A 365 16.85 6.83 5.07
N ALA A 366 17.03 6.75 6.39
CA ALA A 366 18.20 7.32 7.07
C ALA A 366 19.51 6.70 6.58
N GLU A 367 19.57 5.36 6.45
CA GLU A 367 20.74 4.65 5.92
C GLU A 367 21.08 5.10 4.48
N THR A 368 20.08 5.27 3.62
CA THR A 368 20.28 5.81 2.27
C THR A 368 20.85 7.24 2.31
N VAL A 369 20.30 8.10 3.16
CA VAL A 369 20.74 9.50 3.29
C VAL A 369 22.17 9.58 3.85
N GLU A 370 22.55 8.71 4.78
CA GLU A 370 23.93 8.64 5.28
C GLU A 370 24.94 8.38 4.17
N LEU A 371 24.63 7.47 3.23
CA LEU A 371 25.46 7.21 2.05
C LEU A 371 25.57 8.43 1.13
N LEU A 372 24.45 9.10 0.87
CA LEU A 372 24.42 10.34 0.07
C LEU A 372 25.28 11.44 0.71
N LEU A 373 25.13 11.67 2.02
CA LEU A 373 25.91 12.67 2.73
C LEU A 373 27.40 12.32 2.77
N ALA A 374 27.76 11.04 2.82
CA ALA A 374 29.15 10.58 2.71
C ALA A 374 29.73 10.92 1.33
N ASP A 375 28.98 10.65 0.25
CA ASP A 375 29.40 10.96 -1.12
C ASP A 375 29.54 12.47 -1.34
N ALA A 376 28.61 13.26 -0.78
CA ALA A 376 28.68 14.72 -0.81
C ALA A 376 29.96 15.24 -0.14
N ARG A 377 30.29 14.76 1.06
CA ARG A 377 31.50 15.16 1.80
C ARG A 377 32.78 14.71 1.10
N ALA A 378 32.74 13.59 0.38
CA ALA A 378 33.84 13.09 -0.42
C ALA A 378 33.99 13.79 -1.78
N GLY A 379 33.06 14.69 -2.16
CA GLY A 379 33.07 15.37 -3.45
C GLY A 379 32.78 14.44 -4.63
N LEU A 380 32.02 13.37 -4.39
CA LEU A 380 31.69 12.35 -5.40
C LEU A 380 30.39 12.62 -6.16
N LEU A 381 29.60 13.60 -5.71
CA LEU A 381 28.34 13.94 -6.38
C LEU A 381 28.60 14.63 -7.73
N PRO A 382 27.80 14.31 -8.77
CA PRO A 382 27.92 14.95 -10.07
C PRO A 382 27.58 16.44 -9.99
N PRO A 383 28.22 17.29 -10.81
CA PRO A 383 27.89 18.71 -10.86
C PRO A 383 26.55 18.94 -11.56
N ARG A 384 25.75 19.88 -11.04
CA ARG A 384 24.57 20.39 -11.75
C ARG A 384 24.96 21.13 -13.03
N ALA A 385 24.26 20.85 -14.12
CA ALA A 385 24.53 21.39 -15.45
C ALA A 385 23.33 22.13 -16.08
N ALA A 386 22.14 22.03 -15.48
CA ALA A 386 20.91 22.60 -16.00
C ALA A 386 20.24 23.58 -15.01
N GLY A 387 19.20 24.28 -15.50
CA GLY A 387 18.39 25.23 -14.73
C GLY A 387 17.52 24.57 -13.65
N SER A 388 16.57 25.32 -13.11
CA SER A 388 15.65 24.82 -12.09
C SER A 388 14.60 23.85 -12.66
N LEU A 389 14.01 23.02 -11.79
CA LEU A 389 12.86 22.19 -12.17
C LEU A 389 11.67 23.07 -12.54
N GLU A 390 11.46 24.17 -11.82
CA GLU A 390 10.36 25.11 -12.05
C GLU A 390 10.38 25.72 -13.46
N GLU A 391 11.56 26.11 -13.94
CA GLU A 391 11.73 26.60 -15.32
C GLU A 391 11.35 25.54 -16.35
N LEU A 392 11.80 24.29 -16.17
CA LEU A 392 11.45 23.17 -17.06
C LEU A 392 9.94 22.90 -17.07
N LEU A 393 9.31 22.88 -15.90
CA LEU A 393 7.86 22.64 -15.79
C LEU A 393 7.07 23.79 -16.43
N ALA A 394 7.50 25.03 -16.25
CA ALA A 394 6.89 26.20 -16.88
C ALA A 394 7.03 26.17 -18.42
N GLU A 395 8.20 25.82 -18.94
CA GLU A 395 8.44 25.64 -20.38
C GLU A 395 7.51 24.58 -21.00
N ARG A 396 7.17 23.54 -20.23
CA ARG A 396 6.27 22.45 -20.65
C ARG A 396 4.79 22.70 -20.36
N GLY A 397 4.46 23.81 -19.69
CA GLY A 397 3.09 24.08 -19.26
C GLY A 397 2.56 23.09 -18.22
N VAL A 398 3.44 22.47 -17.42
CA VAL A 398 3.05 21.55 -16.34
C VAL A 398 2.74 22.37 -15.08
N GLU A 399 1.47 22.37 -14.67
CA GLU A 399 1.01 23.05 -13.46
C GLU A 399 1.31 22.19 -12.22
N ALA A 400 2.45 22.43 -11.57
CA ALA A 400 2.79 21.79 -10.31
C ALA A 400 1.91 22.28 -9.15
N VAL A 401 1.45 21.34 -8.32
CA VAL A 401 0.78 21.64 -7.04
C VAL A 401 1.83 21.82 -5.96
N LEU A 402 2.07 23.07 -5.57
CA LEU A 402 2.94 23.38 -4.45
C LEU A 402 2.30 23.01 -3.10
N TYR A 403 3.09 23.00 -2.02
CA TYR A 403 2.60 22.56 -0.71
C TYR A 403 1.38 23.37 -0.22
N THR A 404 1.32 24.67 -0.51
CA THR A 404 0.15 25.52 -0.21
C THR A 404 -1.10 25.12 -0.97
N GLY A 405 -0.94 24.60 -2.21
CA GLY A 405 -2.04 24.02 -2.99
C GLY A 405 -2.53 22.71 -2.38
N TRP A 406 -1.61 21.86 -1.90
CA TRP A 406 -1.99 20.70 -1.08
C TRP A 406 -2.75 21.11 0.19
N GLU A 407 -2.29 22.11 0.94
CA GLU A 407 -2.99 22.60 2.13
C GLU A 407 -4.40 23.14 1.81
N ALA A 408 -4.62 23.65 0.58
CA ALA A 408 -5.94 24.05 0.11
C ALA A 408 -6.85 22.85 -0.14
N ILE A 409 -6.35 21.80 -0.79
CA ILE A 409 -7.06 20.51 -0.92
C ILE A 409 -7.41 19.96 0.47
N ASP A 410 -6.42 19.81 1.35
CA ASP A 410 -6.59 19.21 2.67
C ASP A 410 -7.64 19.94 3.52
N ARG A 411 -7.65 21.28 3.45
CA ARG A 411 -8.67 22.10 4.12
C ARG A 411 -10.06 21.91 3.52
N ALA A 412 -10.18 21.85 2.20
CA ALA A 412 -11.46 21.62 1.53
C ALA A 412 -12.06 20.25 1.92
N GLU A 413 -11.24 19.21 1.91
CA GLU A 413 -11.66 17.85 2.28
C GLU A 413 -12.10 17.74 3.75
N ARG A 414 -11.32 18.32 4.68
CA ARG A 414 -11.66 18.31 6.12
C ARG A 414 -12.94 19.10 6.38
N ALA A 415 -13.09 20.28 5.78
CA ALA A 415 -14.30 21.09 5.91
C ALA A 415 -15.54 20.38 5.34
N ALA A 416 -15.38 19.58 4.28
CA ALA A 416 -16.47 18.77 3.74
C ALA A 416 -16.87 17.60 4.68
N GLY A 417 -15.92 17.04 5.45
CA GLY A 417 -16.19 15.96 6.40
C GLY A 417 -16.84 16.39 7.72
N GLU A 418 -16.53 17.60 8.19
CA GLU A 418 -16.96 18.10 9.50
C GLU A 418 -18.49 18.04 9.74
N PRO A 419 -19.37 18.45 8.80
CA PRO A 419 -20.82 18.35 8.99
C PRO A 419 -21.36 16.92 9.16
N HIS A 420 -20.59 15.92 8.74
CA HIS A 420 -20.93 14.50 8.79
C HIS A 420 -20.20 13.77 9.92
N GLY A 421 -19.43 14.46 10.77
CA GLY A 421 -18.64 13.83 11.81
C GLY A 421 -17.46 13.00 11.30
N ARG A 422 -17.04 13.21 10.05
CA ARG A 422 -15.96 12.46 9.39
C ARG A 422 -14.65 13.23 9.43
N PRO A 423 -13.48 12.56 9.49
CA PRO A 423 -12.18 13.24 9.48
C PRO A 423 -11.96 14.09 8.22
N ARG A 424 -12.53 13.65 7.08
CA ARG A 424 -12.54 14.35 5.79
C ARG A 424 -13.47 13.63 4.81
N LEU A 425 -13.91 14.34 3.77
CA LEU A 425 -14.38 13.75 2.51
C LEU A 425 -13.33 14.00 1.44
N LYS A 426 -12.76 12.94 0.88
CA LYS A 426 -11.68 13.07 -0.10
C LYS A 426 -12.23 13.56 -1.43
N LEU A 427 -11.50 14.48 -2.08
CA LEU A 427 -11.71 14.80 -3.48
C LEU A 427 -11.13 13.65 -4.30
N CYS A 428 -11.97 13.05 -5.13
CA CYS A 428 -11.70 11.75 -5.71
C CYS A 428 -11.38 11.84 -7.22
N SER A 429 -11.48 13.00 -7.86
CA SER A 429 -11.06 13.19 -9.25
C SER A 429 -9.86 14.13 -9.39
N TRP A 430 -9.10 13.97 -10.48
CA TRP A 430 -8.04 14.90 -10.86
C TRP A 430 -8.56 16.33 -11.00
N GLU A 431 -9.72 16.51 -11.63
CA GLU A 431 -10.34 17.82 -11.84
C GLU A 431 -10.64 18.53 -10.51
N GLU A 432 -11.29 17.84 -9.57
CA GLU A 432 -11.61 18.42 -8.26
C GLU A 432 -10.35 18.75 -7.46
N LEU A 433 -9.37 17.84 -7.45
CA LEU A 433 -8.11 18.04 -6.74
C LEU A 433 -7.35 19.26 -7.28
N LEU A 434 -7.21 19.37 -8.61
CA LEU A 434 -6.51 20.49 -9.25
C LEU A 434 -7.29 21.80 -9.09
N ALA A 435 -8.63 21.77 -9.17
CA ALA A 435 -9.45 22.94 -8.91
C ALA A 435 -9.31 23.44 -7.47
N ALA A 436 -9.27 22.54 -6.48
CA ALA A 436 -9.09 22.88 -5.08
C ALA A 436 -7.68 23.34 -4.73
N ALA A 437 -6.67 22.88 -5.47
CA ALA A 437 -5.27 23.28 -5.29
C ALA A 437 -4.96 24.71 -5.74
N ARG A 438 -5.81 25.29 -6.61
CA ARG A 438 -5.58 26.62 -7.16
C ARG A 438 -5.69 27.69 -6.06
N PRO A 439 -4.77 28.68 -6.02
CA PRO A 439 -4.91 29.82 -5.14
C PRO A 439 -6.22 30.55 -5.43
N LYS A 440 -6.98 30.87 -4.38
CA LYS A 440 -8.21 31.66 -4.48
C LYS A 440 -7.93 33.16 -4.51
#